data_AF-N1UT70-F1
#
_entry.id   AF-N1UT70-F1
#
_cell.length_a   1.000
_cell.length_b   1.000
_cell.length_c   1.000
_cell.angle_alpha   90.00
_cell.angle_beta   90.00
_cell.angle_gamma   90.00
#
_symmetry.space_group_name_H-M   'P 1'
#
loop_
_entity.id
_entity.type
_entity.pdbx_description
1 polymer ?
#
loop_
_entity_poly.entity_id
_entity_poly.type
_entity_poly.pdbx_seq_one_letter_code
_entity_poly.pdbx_strand_id
1 'polypeptide(L)'
;MLVFICLFVLFGILTGLIVGKFKGLEWGMGIGGFILSIGGLILTIQIGINRYNELKDAVTAKGILIDYTEEREVKSHRINYSPLVRFSTPDGKKYTIRGLGSNRKKWQIHDAIDVTYKPSDPNQGFITDFQNTWGLTWALSLITLFLLSIGIFFIGGKIRGTKDDTIKIQTILASYTRITMERHFTKSGNIVMLSSFVLFFIFFLYPERS
;
A
#
# COMPACT_ATOMS: atom_id res chain seq x y z
N MET A 1 19.53 -0.93 4.22
CA MET A 1 18.06 -0.90 4.37
C MET A 1 17.39 -2.16 3.82
N LEU A 2 17.58 -2.51 2.54
CA LEU A 2 16.93 -3.69 1.92
C LEU A 2 17.19 -5.01 2.68
N VAL A 3 18.45 -5.28 3.06
CA VAL A 3 18.82 -6.50 3.81
C VAL A 3 18.08 -6.61 5.13
N PHE A 4 17.94 -5.49 5.85
CA PHE A 4 17.22 -5.46 7.14
C PHE A 4 15.73 -5.75 6.95
N ILE A 5 15.11 -5.21 5.89
CA ILE A 5 13.71 -5.50 5.54
C ILE A 5 13.53 -6.99 5.25
N CYS A 6 14.42 -7.59 4.45
CA CYS A 6 14.36 -9.02 4.15
C CYS A 6 14.50 -9.87 5.41
N LEU A 7 15.45 -9.55 6.29
CA LEU A 7 15.62 -10.25 7.56
C LEU A 7 14.39 -10.14 8.47
N PHE A 8 13.78 -8.95 8.54
CA PHE A 8 12.57 -8.74 9.34
C PHE A 8 11.37 -9.53 8.79
N VAL A 9 11.20 -9.55 7.46
CA VAL A 9 10.15 -10.34 6.81
C VAL A 9 10.35 -11.83 7.09
N LEU A 10 11.58 -12.33 6.92
CA LEU A 10 11.92 -13.72 7.24
C LEU A 10 11.67 -14.03 8.72
N PHE A 11 12.01 -13.12 9.62
CA PHE A 11 11.76 -13.26 11.04
C PHE A 11 10.25 -13.38 11.36
N GLY A 12 9.41 -12.53 10.75
CA GLY A 12 7.95 -12.61 10.91
C GLY A 12 7.36 -13.92 10.38
N ILE A 13 7.85 -14.42 9.24
CA ILE A 13 7.42 -15.71 8.68
C ILE A 13 7.88 -16.86 9.58
N LEU A 14 9.15 -16.88 9.98
CA LEU A 14 9.71 -17.94 10.84
C LEU A 14 9.02 -18.01 12.19
N THR A 15 8.80 -16.86 12.85
CA THR A 15 8.08 -16.80 14.12
C THR A 15 6.65 -17.29 13.98
N GLY A 16 5.94 -16.90 12.91
CA GLY A 16 4.61 -17.43 12.58
C GLY A 16 4.60 -18.94 12.36
N LEU A 17 5.56 -19.49 11.61
CA LEU A 17 5.67 -20.94 11.37
C LEU A 17 5.98 -21.71 12.66
N ILE A 18 6.91 -21.21 13.48
CA ILE A 18 7.28 -21.81 14.77
C ILE A 18 6.05 -21.84 15.68
N VAL A 19 5.40 -20.69 15.89
CA VAL A 19 4.18 -20.61 16.71
C VAL A 19 3.08 -21.50 16.14
N GLY A 20 2.91 -21.52 14.83
CA GLY A 20 1.92 -22.35 14.14
C GLY A 20 2.11 -23.84 14.42
N LYS A 21 3.36 -24.30 14.47
CA LYS A 21 3.71 -25.68 14.80
C LYS A 21 3.39 -26.05 16.25
N PHE A 22 3.59 -25.12 17.21
CA PHE A 22 3.40 -25.39 18.63
C PHE A 22 1.98 -25.12 19.15
N LYS A 23 1.31 -24.09 18.64
CA LYS A 23 0.02 -23.60 19.16
C LYS A 23 -1.13 -23.69 18.14
N GLY A 24 -0.86 -24.17 16.92
CA GLY A 24 -1.82 -24.29 15.83
C GLY A 24 -1.73 -23.16 14.82
N LEU A 25 -2.14 -23.45 13.58
CA LEU A 25 -1.99 -22.59 12.40
C LEU A 25 -2.53 -21.16 12.63
N GLU A 26 -3.69 -21.03 13.26
CA GLU A 26 -4.34 -19.73 13.54
C GLU A 26 -3.48 -18.81 14.40
N TRP A 27 -2.81 -19.36 15.44
CA TRP A 27 -1.87 -18.59 16.26
C TRP A 27 -0.63 -18.18 15.48
N GLY A 28 -0.14 -19.07 14.62
CA GLY A 28 0.98 -18.78 13.72
C GLY A 28 0.66 -17.64 12.75
N MET A 29 -0.51 -17.70 12.10
CA MET A 29 -1.00 -16.65 11.20
C MET A 29 -1.20 -15.32 11.94
N GLY A 30 -1.79 -15.36 13.14
CA GLY A 30 -2.02 -14.18 13.97
C GLY A 30 -0.71 -13.48 14.36
N ILE A 31 0.22 -14.21 14.99
CA ILE A 31 1.49 -13.65 15.47
C ILE A 31 2.39 -13.23 14.30
N GLY A 32 2.53 -14.07 13.28
CA GLY A 32 3.34 -13.75 12.10
C GLY A 32 2.81 -12.52 11.35
N GLY A 33 1.50 -12.46 11.09
CA GLY A 33 0.86 -11.30 10.45
C GLY A 33 1.00 -10.02 11.26
N PHE A 34 0.85 -10.11 12.58
CA PHE A 34 1.02 -8.96 13.47
C PHE A 34 2.44 -8.41 13.46
N ILE A 35 3.46 -9.26 13.58
CA ILE A 35 4.88 -8.84 13.53
C ILE A 35 5.20 -8.19 12.18
N LEU A 36 4.81 -8.83 11.07
CA LEU A 36 5.03 -8.29 9.72
C LEU A 36 4.37 -6.92 9.55
N SER A 37 3.16 -6.75 10.08
CA SER A 37 2.43 -5.48 9.98
C SER A 37 3.11 -4.33 10.75
N ILE A 38 3.68 -4.58 11.93
CA ILE A 38 4.40 -3.56 12.69
C ILE A 38 5.61 -3.07 11.91
N GLY A 39 6.44 -3.98 11.40
CA GLY A 39 7.61 -3.58 10.59
C GLY A 39 7.21 -2.85 9.31
N GLY A 40 6.13 -3.30 8.67
CA GLY A 40 5.58 -2.63 7.50
C GLY A 40 5.05 -1.22 7.79
N LEU A 41 4.39 -1.01 8.93
CA LEU A 41 3.92 0.32 9.36
C LEU A 41 5.10 1.25 9.63
N ILE A 42 6.14 0.79 10.33
CA ILE A 42 7.36 1.57 10.56
C ILE A 42 7.98 1.99 9.23
N LEU A 43 8.10 1.07 8.27
CA LEU A 43 8.64 1.36 6.94
C LEU A 43 7.78 2.40 6.19
N THR A 44 6.47 2.24 6.25
CA THR A 44 5.52 3.14 5.57
C THR A 44 5.57 4.55 6.16
N ILE A 45 5.64 4.66 7.48
CA ILE A 45 5.81 5.94 8.19
C ILE A 45 7.12 6.60 7.77
N GLN A 46 8.23 5.84 7.73
CA GLN A 46 9.52 6.39 7.33
C GLN A 46 9.51 6.91 5.89
N ILE A 47 8.91 6.17 4.95
CA ILE A 47 8.75 6.60 3.55
C ILE A 47 7.88 7.85 3.48
N GLY A 48 6.79 7.90 4.25
CA GLY A 48 5.90 9.06 4.34
C GLY A 48 6.61 10.30 4.89
N ILE A 49 7.41 10.16 5.94
CA ILE A 49 8.21 11.26 6.53
C ILE A 49 9.27 11.75 5.53
N ASN A 50 9.99 10.83 4.88
CA ASN A 50 10.99 11.20 3.88
C ASN A 50 10.34 11.98 2.73
N ARG A 51 9.19 11.49 2.24
CA ARG A 51 8.42 12.18 1.20
C ARG A 51 7.89 13.52 1.67
N TYR A 52 7.39 13.64 2.90
CA TYR A 52 6.96 14.92 3.47
C TYR A 52 8.12 15.92 3.55
N ASN A 53 9.30 15.48 4.00
CA ASN A 53 10.50 16.31 4.03
C ASN A 53 10.99 16.71 2.63
N GLU A 54 10.70 15.90 1.61
CA GLU A 54 10.93 16.29 0.22
C GLU A 54 9.90 17.31 -0.28
N LEU A 55 8.68 17.31 0.22
CA LEU A 55 7.62 18.17 -0.32
C LEU A 55 7.44 19.48 0.44
N LYS A 56 7.89 19.57 1.70
CA LYS A 56 7.66 20.75 2.57
C LYS A 56 8.14 22.07 1.99
N ASP A 57 9.20 22.04 1.17
CA ASP A 57 9.81 23.22 0.54
C ASP A 57 9.51 23.28 -0.97
N ALA A 58 8.60 22.42 -1.47
CA ALA A 58 8.28 22.34 -2.88
C ALA A 58 7.25 23.40 -3.28
N VAL A 59 7.40 23.92 -4.49
CA VAL A 59 6.54 24.95 -5.09
C VAL A 59 5.91 24.39 -6.35
N THR A 60 4.67 24.78 -6.62
CA THR A 60 3.94 24.40 -7.84
C THR A 60 4.04 25.51 -8.88
N ALA A 61 4.35 25.14 -10.12
CA ALA A 61 4.35 26.03 -11.28
C ALA A 61 3.56 25.40 -12.43
N LYS A 62 3.04 26.25 -13.33
CA LYS A 62 2.40 25.80 -14.58
C LYS A 62 3.49 25.49 -15.61
N GLY A 63 3.52 24.25 -16.08
CA GLY A 63 4.31 23.80 -17.21
C GLY A 63 3.44 23.57 -18.45
N ILE A 64 4.08 23.46 -19.60
CA ILE A 64 3.45 23.15 -20.88
C ILE A 64 3.99 21.83 -21.38
N LEU A 65 3.11 20.92 -21.79
CA LEU A 65 3.52 19.66 -22.42
C LEU A 65 4.14 19.96 -23.79
N ILE A 66 5.41 19.60 -23.96
CA ILE A 66 6.13 19.84 -25.21
C ILE A 66 6.20 18.59 -26.10
N ASP A 67 6.26 17.39 -25.49
CA ASP A 67 6.38 16.14 -26.24
C ASP A 67 6.10 14.91 -25.36
N TYR A 68 6.17 13.71 -25.95
CA TYR A 68 6.19 12.42 -25.29
C TYR A 68 7.46 11.64 -25.66
N THR A 69 8.19 11.12 -24.68
CA THR A 69 9.18 10.08 -24.95
C THR A 69 8.51 8.72 -25.02
N GLU A 70 8.71 8.03 -26.13
CA GLU A 70 8.24 6.65 -26.33
C GLU A 70 9.32 5.68 -25.87
N GLU A 71 8.99 4.84 -24.89
CA GLU A 71 9.87 3.76 -24.44
C GLU A 71 9.22 2.43 -24.75
N ARG A 72 9.89 1.63 -25.57
CA ARG A 72 9.44 0.27 -25.89
C ARG A 72 9.92 -0.68 -24.80
N GLU A 73 8.97 -1.32 -24.13
CA GLU A 73 9.28 -2.34 -23.15
C GLU A 73 9.64 -3.66 -23.87
N VAL A 74 10.91 -4.06 -23.77
CA VAL A 74 11.49 -5.19 -24.54
C VAL A 74 10.74 -6.51 -24.31
N LYS A 75 10.22 -6.73 -23.11
CA LYS A 75 9.55 -7.99 -22.74
C LYS A 75 8.08 -8.06 -23.16
N SER A 76 7.36 -6.95 -23.09
CA SER A 76 5.90 -6.93 -23.29
C SER A 76 5.47 -6.41 -24.67
N HIS A 77 6.41 -5.90 -25.47
CA HIS A 77 6.15 -5.17 -26.71
C HIS A 77 5.22 -3.96 -26.54
N ARG A 78 4.98 -3.50 -25.31
CA ARG A 78 4.18 -2.31 -25.02
C ARG A 78 5.01 -1.05 -25.23
N ILE A 79 4.36 -0.01 -25.72
CA ILE A 79 4.93 1.33 -25.84
C ILE A 79 4.45 2.13 -24.64
N ASN A 80 5.39 2.66 -23.88
CA ASN A 80 5.11 3.53 -22.75
C ASN A 80 5.37 4.99 -23.15
N TYR A 81 4.38 5.85 -22.97
CA TYR A 81 4.44 7.27 -23.31
C TYR A 81 4.72 8.10 -22.07
N SER A 82 5.93 8.62 -21.95
CA SER A 82 6.34 9.49 -20.84
C SER A 82 6.24 10.96 -21.27
N PRO A 83 5.37 11.77 -20.65
CA PRO A 83 5.22 13.18 -21.02
C PRO A 83 6.47 13.97 -20.66
N LEU A 84 6.89 14.87 -21.56
CA LEU A 84 7.93 15.86 -21.34
C LEU A 84 7.27 17.22 -21.16
N VAL A 85 7.37 17.77 -19.95
CA VAL A 85 6.75 19.05 -19.59
C VAL A 85 7.84 20.08 -19.37
N ARG A 86 7.72 21.21 -20.07
CA ARG A 86 8.59 22.36 -19.89
C ARG A 86 7.93 23.37 -18.98
N PHE A 87 8.62 23.80 -17.93
CA PHE A 87 8.15 24.85 -17.03
C PHE A 87 9.22 25.92 -16.83
N SER A 88 8.79 27.08 -16.35
CA SER A 88 9.66 28.19 -16.02
C SER A 88 9.60 28.46 -14.52
N THR A 89 10.76 28.66 -13.93
CA THR A 89 10.89 29.10 -12.54
C THR A 89 10.77 30.63 -12.45
N PRO A 90 10.48 31.21 -11.26
CA PRO A 90 10.33 32.66 -11.08
C PRO A 90 11.56 33.49 -11.51
N ASP A 91 12.75 32.90 -11.52
CA ASP A 91 14.01 33.49 -12.02
C ASP A 91 14.14 33.43 -13.55
N GLY A 92 13.09 33.00 -14.27
CA GLY A 92 13.03 32.96 -15.73
C GLY A 92 13.76 31.77 -16.39
N LYS A 93 14.40 30.91 -15.60
CA LYS A 93 15.04 29.69 -16.11
C LYS A 93 13.99 28.68 -16.56
N LYS A 94 14.30 27.95 -17.63
CA LYS A 94 13.43 26.92 -18.21
C LYS A 94 13.97 25.55 -17.89
N TYR A 95 13.10 24.69 -17.38
CA TYR A 95 13.41 23.31 -17.03
C TYR A 95 12.46 22.37 -17.76
N THR A 96 12.94 21.17 -18.07
CA THR A 96 12.11 20.12 -18.67
C THR A 96 12.12 18.93 -17.74
N ILE A 97 10.94 18.49 -17.31
CA ILE A 97 10.77 17.31 -16.48
C ILE A 97 10.06 16.21 -17.25
N ARG A 98 10.37 14.98 -16.85
CA ARG A 98 9.75 13.79 -17.39
C ARG A 98 8.72 13.26 -16.39
N GLY A 99 7.47 13.16 -16.83
CA GLY A 99 6.43 12.50 -16.05
C GLY A 99 6.53 10.98 -16.15
N LEU A 100 5.75 10.31 -15.30
CA LEU A 100 5.62 8.86 -15.33
C LEU A 100 4.98 8.39 -16.64
N GLY A 101 5.59 7.37 -17.24
CA GLY A 101 5.11 6.76 -18.47
C GLY A 101 3.78 6.06 -18.28
N SER A 102 2.88 6.24 -19.25
CA SER A 102 1.63 5.49 -19.32
C SER A 102 1.45 4.85 -20.71
N ASN A 103 0.72 3.73 -20.78
CA ASN A 103 0.38 3.06 -22.05
C ASN A 103 -0.54 3.91 -22.96
N ARG A 104 -0.95 5.11 -22.53
CA ARG A 104 -1.77 6.05 -23.27
C ARG A 104 -1.27 7.49 -23.07
N LYS A 105 -1.45 8.34 -24.08
CA LYS A 105 -1.24 9.79 -23.94
C LYS A 105 -2.42 10.37 -23.14
N LYS A 106 -2.16 10.84 -21.92
CA LYS A 106 -3.18 11.42 -21.02
C LYS A 106 -3.50 12.88 -21.35
N TRP A 107 -2.56 13.59 -21.98
CA TRP A 107 -2.63 15.02 -22.29
C TRP A 107 -2.30 15.26 -23.76
N GLN A 108 -2.68 16.43 -24.27
CA GLN A 108 -2.33 16.90 -25.60
C GLN A 108 -1.11 17.81 -25.54
N ILE A 109 -0.35 17.86 -26.64
CA ILE A 109 0.79 18.77 -26.75
C ILE A 109 0.26 20.21 -26.63
N HIS A 110 0.94 21.04 -25.85
CA HIS A 110 0.56 22.39 -25.43
C HIS A 110 -0.42 22.49 -24.25
N ASP A 111 -0.85 21.38 -23.66
CA ASP A 111 -1.65 21.42 -22.43
C ASP A 111 -0.86 22.02 -21.27
N ALA A 112 -1.54 22.85 -20.48
CA ALA A 112 -1.02 23.39 -19.23
C ALA A 112 -1.14 22.34 -18.12
N ILE A 113 -0.01 21.95 -17.53
CA ILE A 113 0.09 20.89 -16.53
C ILE A 113 0.76 21.45 -15.26
N ASP A 114 0.24 21.08 -14.09
CA ASP A 114 0.85 21.44 -12.82
C ASP A 114 2.12 20.62 -12.57
N VAL A 115 3.19 21.34 -12.22
CA VAL A 115 4.52 20.78 -11.93
C VAL A 115 4.94 21.22 -10.54
N THR A 116 5.26 20.26 -9.68
CA THR A 116 5.82 20.52 -8.35
C THR A 116 7.32 20.30 -8.39
N TYR A 117 8.09 21.28 -7.92
CA TYR A 117 9.56 21.22 -7.89
C TYR A 117 10.10 21.86 -6.61
N LYS A 118 11.32 21.49 -6.21
CA LYS A 118 12.03 22.19 -5.13
C LYS A 118 12.81 23.36 -5.71
N PRO A 119 12.68 24.59 -5.19
CA PRO A 119 13.50 25.72 -5.62
C PRO A 119 15.02 25.46 -5.45
N SER A 120 15.42 24.66 -4.47
CA SER A 120 16.82 24.27 -4.24
C SER A 120 17.37 23.28 -5.27
N ASP A 121 16.52 22.50 -5.93
CA ASP A 121 16.89 21.61 -7.03
C ASP A 121 15.72 21.47 -8.04
N PRO A 122 15.58 22.42 -8.98
CA PRO A 122 14.48 22.42 -9.94
C PRO A 122 14.49 21.24 -10.92
N ASN A 123 15.62 20.54 -11.08
CA ASN A 123 15.73 19.38 -11.96
C ASN A 123 14.98 18.15 -11.43
N GLN A 124 14.74 18.09 -10.12
CA GLN A 124 13.99 16.99 -9.47
C GLN A 124 12.47 17.25 -9.40
N GLY A 125 11.96 18.16 -10.24
CA GLY A 125 10.52 18.39 -10.35
C GLY A 125 9.77 17.19 -10.92
N PHE A 126 8.50 17.06 -10.56
CA PHE A 126 7.61 16.03 -11.07
C PHE A 126 6.22 16.62 -11.36
N ILE A 127 5.48 15.97 -12.26
CA ILE A 127 4.09 16.35 -12.56
C ILE A 127 3.26 16.13 -11.30
N THR A 128 2.53 17.16 -10.89
CA THR A 128 1.69 17.16 -9.69
C THR A 128 0.52 16.21 -9.87
N ASP A 129 0.73 14.95 -9.52
CA ASP A 129 -0.31 13.92 -9.47
C ASP A 129 -0.26 13.27 -8.08
N PHE A 130 -1.42 13.03 -7.48
CA PHE A 130 -1.53 12.40 -6.17
C PHE A 130 -0.86 11.03 -6.16
N GLN A 131 -1.03 10.26 -7.24
CA GLN A 131 -0.41 8.94 -7.36
C GLN A 131 1.13 9.01 -7.40
N ASN A 132 1.70 10.02 -8.05
CA ASN A 132 3.16 10.20 -8.10
C ASN A 132 3.71 10.64 -6.74
N THR A 133 2.91 11.44 -6.04
CA THR A 133 3.30 12.06 -4.77
C THR A 133 3.22 11.04 -3.63
N TRP A 134 2.12 10.31 -3.54
CA TRP A 134 1.77 9.47 -2.39
C TRP A 134 1.46 8.02 -2.72
N GLY A 135 1.41 7.64 -4.00
CA GLY A 135 0.94 6.31 -4.42
C GLY A 135 1.71 5.15 -3.78
N LEU A 136 3.03 5.26 -3.65
CA LEU A 136 3.85 4.25 -2.96
C LEU A 136 3.49 4.16 -1.47
N THR A 137 3.37 5.31 -0.79
CA THR A 137 3.00 5.37 0.63
C THR A 137 1.62 4.75 0.86
N TRP A 138 0.62 5.08 0.04
CA TRP A 138 -0.72 4.49 0.14
C TRP A 138 -0.72 2.99 -0.16
N ALA A 139 -0.02 2.54 -1.20
CA ALA A 139 0.07 1.11 -1.52
C ALA A 139 0.64 0.30 -0.35
N LEU A 140 1.72 0.79 0.28
CA LEU A 140 2.32 0.15 1.44
C LEU A 140 1.42 0.23 2.68
N SER A 141 0.79 1.39 2.95
CA SER A 141 -0.20 1.53 4.04
C SER A 141 -1.30 0.48 3.94
N LEU A 142 -1.83 0.24 2.73
CA LEU A 142 -2.92 -0.70 2.53
C LEU A 142 -2.49 -2.15 2.79
N ILE A 143 -1.34 -2.56 2.27
CA ILE A 143 -0.80 -3.91 2.50
C ILE A 143 -0.57 -4.13 4.00
N THR A 144 -0.01 -3.14 4.68
CA THR A 144 0.36 -3.26 6.10
C THR A 144 -0.85 -3.26 7.02
N LEU A 145 -1.86 -2.41 6.74
CA LEU A 145 -3.13 -2.42 7.46
C LEU A 145 -3.91 -3.73 7.24
N PHE A 146 -3.87 -4.29 6.04
CA PHE A 146 -4.50 -5.58 5.76
C PHE A 146 -3.85 -6.72 6.56
N LEU A 147 -2.51 -6.78 6.58
CA LEU A 147 -1.77 -7.75 7.39
C LEU A 147 -2.03 -7.57 8.90
N LEU A 148 -2.09 -6.32 9.36
CA LEU A 148 -2.42 -6.00 10.76
C LEU A 148 -3.80 -6.55 11.11
N SER A 149 -4.77 -6.34 10.22
CA SER A 149 -6.15 -6.79 10.42
C SER A 149 -6.24 -8.32 10.50
N ILE A 150 -5.48 -9.04 9.66
CA ILE A 150 -5.35 -10.50 9.76
C ILE A 150 -4.77 -10.89 11.13
N GLY A 151 -3.68 -10.24 11.54
CA GLY A 151 -3.03 -10.49 12.83
C GLY A 151 -3.99 -10.34 14.01
N ILE A 152 -4.67 -9.19 14.08
CA ILE A 152 -5.65 -8.87 15.14
C ILE A 152 -6.83 -9.83 15.11
N PHE A 153 -7.36 -10.17 13.93
CA PHE A 153 -8.53 -11.05 13.80
C PHE A 153 -8.27 -12.45 14.37
N PHE A 154 -7.14 -13.08 14.01
CA PHE A 154 -6.81 -14.42 14.49
C PHE A 154 -6.45 -14.43 15.99
N ILE A 155 -5.69 -13.44 16.46
CA ILE A 155 -5.35 -13.32 17.89
C ILE A 155 -6.63 -13.08 18.71
N GLY A 156 -7.46 -12.13 18.29
CA GLY A 156 -8.70 -11.77 18.98
C GLY A 156 -9.72 -12.92 19.00
N GLY A 157 -9.86 -13.64 17.88
CA GLY A 157 -10.72 -14.83 17.78
C GLY A 157 -10.32 -15.90 18.80
N LYS A 158 -9.02 -16.15 18.97
CA LYS A 158 -8.53 -17.13 19.95
C LYS A 158 -8.72 -16.69 21.39
N ILE A 159 -8.40 -15.44 21.73
CA ILE A 159 -8.60 -14.90 23.09
C ILE A 159 -10.09 -15.01 23.47
N ARG A 160 -10.99 -14.69 22.54
CA ARG A 160 -12.44 -14.78 22.75
C ARG A 160 -12.89 -16.23 22.93
N GLY A 161 -12.40 -17.16 22.11
CA GLY A 161 -12.69 -18.60 22.25
C GLY A 161 -12.25 -19.16 23.60
N THR A 162 -11.05 -18.82 24.09
CA THR A 162 -10.57 -19.27 25.41
C THR A 162 -11.44 -18.74 26.56
N LYS A 163 -11.89 -17.48 26.47
CA LYS A 163 -12.78 -16.89 27.48
C LYS A 163 -14.14 -17.59 27.50
N ASP A 164 -14.71 -17.89 26.32
CA ASP A 164 -15.98 -18.59 26.19
C ASP A 164 -15.89 -20.06 26.63
N ASP A 165 -14.77 -20.76 26.40
CA ASP A 165 -14.57 -22.14 26.85
C ASP A 165 -14.46 -22.22 28.39
N THR A 166 -13.82 -21.23 29.02
CA THR A 166 -13.75 -21.13 30.49
C THR A 166 -15.15 -20.92 31.09
N ILE A 167 -16.00 -20.13 30.44
CA ILE A 167 -17.40 -19.91 30.83
C ILE A 167 -18.26 -21.16 30.53
N LYS A 168 -18.03 -21.88 29.43
CA LYS A 168 -18.77 -23.10 29.06
C LYS A 168 -18.54 -24.26 30.04
N ILE A 169 -17.36 -24.38 30.65
CA ILE A 169 -17.11 -25.38 31.70
C ILE A 169 -18.10 -25.23 32.87
N GLN A 170 -18.68 -24.04 33.09
CA GLN A 170 -19.74 -23.82 34.10
C GLN A 170 -21.17 -24.15 33.64
N THR A 171 -21.44 -24.29 32.34
CA THR A 171 -22.81 -24.44 31.80
C THR A 171 -22.84 -25.52 30.72
N ILE A 172 -22.92 -26.78 31.13
CA ILE A 172 -22.72 -27.95 30.25
C ILE A 172 -23.93 -28.35 29.40
N LEU A 173 -25.12 -27.73 29.51
CA LEU A 173 -26.33 -28.23 28.83
C LEU A 173 -26.81 -27.48 27.57
N ALA A 174 -26.12 -26.46 27.06
CA ALA A 174 -26.63 -25.65 25.93
C ALA A 174 -25.62 -25.42 24.78
N SER A 175 -24.76 -26.41 24.46
CA SER A 175 -23.49 -26.14 23.76
C SER A 175 -23.33 -26.70 22.33
N TYR A 176 -24.35 -27.28 21.70
CA TYR A 176 -24.19 -27.80 20.32
C TYR A 176 -24.37 -26.72 19.24
N THR A 177 -25.33 -25.81 19.38
CA THR A 177 -25.67 -24.80 18.36
C THR A 177 -24.65 -23.66 18.24
N ARG A 178 -23.89 -23.36 19.30
CA ARG A 178 -22.98 -22.20 19.35
C ARG A 178 -21.62 -22.44 18.69
N ILE A 179 -21.09 -23.67 18.75
CA ILE A 179 -19.80 -24.06 18.15
C ILE A 179 -19.87 -23.98 16.61
N THR A 180 -21.02 -24.33 16.03
CA THR A 180 -21.25 -24.25 14.59
C THR A 180 -21.34 -22.81 14.11
N MET A 181 -22.03 -21.93 14.87
CA MET A 181 -22.10 -20.49 14.56
C MET A 181 -20.73 -19.80 14.55
N GLU A 182 -19.85 -20.12 15.50
CA GLU A 182 -18.50 -19.53 15.54
C GLU A 182 -17.66 -19.90 14.31
N ARG A 183 -17.72 -21.16 13.84
CA ARG A 183 -17.06 -21.56 12.58
C ARG A 183 -17.58 -20.79 11.37
N HIS A 184 -18.89 -20.52 11.32
CA HIS A 184 -19.47 -19.75 10.24
C HIS A 184 -19.03 -18.28 10.30
N PHE A 185 -18.94 -17.69 11.51
CA PHE A 185 -18.49 -16.31 11.70
C PHE A 185 -17.02 -16.10 11.29
N THR A 186 -16.13 -17.06 11.61
CA THR A 186 -14.72 -16.98 11.20
C THR A 186 -14.57 -17.12 9.68
N LYS A 187 -15.34 -18.01 9.06
CA LYS A 187 -15.36 -18.18 7.59
C LYS A 187 -15.93 -16.94 6.89
N SER A 188 -17.04 -16.39 7.36
CA SER A 188 -17.63 -15.18 6.77
C SER A 188 -16.74 -13.96 6.97
N GLY A 189 -16.12 -13.81 8.14
CA GLY A 189 -15.17 -12.72 8.42
C GLY A 189 -13.98 -12.72 7.46
N ASN A 190 -13.36 -13.89 7.23
CA ASN A 190 -12.25 -14.01 6.27
C ASN A 190 -12.68 -13.67 4.85
N ILE A 191 -13.87 -14.11 4.42
CA ILE A 191 -14.41 -13.80 3.08
C ILE A 191 -14.67 -12.29 2.95
N VAL A 192 -15.27 -11.66 3.95
CA VAL A 192 -15.53 -10.22 3.95
C VAL A 192 -14.22 -9.42 3.92
N MET A 193 -13.22 -9.81 4.71
CA MET A 193 -11.91 -9.15 4.68
C MET A 193 -11.20 -9.28 3.34
N LEU A 194 -11.13 -10.49 2.76
CA LEU A 194 -10.49 -10.68 1.46
C LEU A 194 -11.23 -9.94 0.35
N SER A 195 -12.56 -10.03 0.32
CA SER A 195 -13.37 -9.34 -0.70
C SER A 195 -13.25 -7.83 -0.59
N SER A 196 -13.22 -7.27 0.64
CA SER A 196 -13.04 -5.82 0.85
C SER A 196 -11.66 -5.35 0.38
N PHE A 197 -10.61 -6.13 0.65
CA PHE A 197 -9.25 -5.82 0.20
C PHE A 197 -9.14 -5.85 -1.33
N VAL A 198 -9.70 -6.87 -1.97
CA VAL A 198 -9.68 -7.02 -3.44
C VAL A 198 -10.47 -5.90 -4.12
N LEU A 199 -11.69 -5.60 -3.65
CA LEU A 199 -12.52 -4.54 -4.22
C LEU A 199 -11.86 -3.16 -4.09
N PHE A 200 -11.26 -2.87 -2.94
CA PHE A 200 -10.56 -1.61 -2.73
C PHE A 200 -9.31 -1.48 -3.63
N PHE A 201 -8.56 -2.56 -3.82
CA PHE A 201 -7.39 -2.57 -4.68
C PHE A 201 -7.76 -2.38 -6.16
N ILE A 202 -8.87 -2.97 -6.61
CA ILE A 202 -9.43 -2.74 -7.95
C ILE A 202 -9.81 -1.27 -8.13
N PHE A 203 -10.53 -0.68 -7.16
CA PHE A 203 -10.94 0.73 -7.23
C PHE A 203 -9.76 1.70 -7.23
N PHE A 204 -8.72 1.42 -6.42
CA PHE A 204 -7.54 2.27 -6.35
C PHE A 204 -6.62 2.16 -7.59
N LEU A 205 -6.49 0.97 -8.18
CA LEU A 205 -5.69 0.77 -9.40
C LEU A 205 -6.42 1.12 -10.69
N TYR A 206 -7.75 1.14 -10.67
CA TYR A 206 -8.60 1.55 -11.77
C TYR A 206 -9.49 2.72 -11.32
N PRO A 207 -8.93 3.93 -11.14
CA PRO A 207 -9.78 5.10 -11.00
C PRO A 207 -10.62 5.21 -12.28
N GLU A 208 -11.95 5.22 -12.12
CA GLU A 208 -12.87 5.44 -13.23
C GLU A 208 -12.43 6.69 -14.00
N ARG A 209 -12.29 6.55 -15.32
CA ARG A 209 -12.22 7.69 -16.22
C ARG A 209 -13.59 8.37 -16.20
N SER A 210 -13.69 9.48 -15.49
CA SER A 210 -14.70 10.51 -15.76
C SER A 210 -14.01 11.74 -16.30
#